data_AF-A0A5K0XN36-F1
#
_entry.id   AF-A0A5K0XN36-F1
#
_cell.length_a   1.000
_cell.length_b   1.000
_cell.length_c   1.000
_cell.angle_alpha   90.00
_cell.angle_beta   90.00
_cell.angle_gamma   90.00
#
_symmetry.space_group_name_H-M   'P 1'
#
loop_
_entity.id
_entity.type
_entity.pdbx_description
1 polymer ?
#
loop_
_entity_poly.entity_id
_entity_poly.type
_entity_poly.pdbx_seq_one_letter_code
_entity_poly.pdbx_strand_id
1 'polypeptide(L)' 'MKQDVKQMEEGFNERLAQMELVGSLQRLEVSYHFEKEIEVVMDSIFKDNKECENLHSAALRFRLSRQHGYRASP' A
#
# COMPACT_ATOMS: atom_id res chain seq x y z
N MET A 1 -19.28 -13.42 11.71
CA MET A 1 -18.58 -14.18 10.64
C MET A 1 -18.80 -13.61 9.24
N LYS A 2 -19.99 -13.66 8.63
CA LYS A 2 -20.16 -13.13 7.25
C LYS A 2 -19.89 -11.62 7.12
N GLN A 3 -20.21 -10.84 8.16
CA GLN A 3 -20.02 -9.39 8.17
C GLN A 3 -18.56 -9.00 8.40
N ASP A 4 -17.83 -9.75 9.24
CA ASP A 4 -16.41 -9.51 9.53
C ASP A 4 -15.53 -9.76 8.31
N VAL A 5 -15.83 -10.82 7.53
CA VAL A 5 -15.13 -11.13 6.28
C VAL A 5 -15.31 -10.00 5.27
N LYS A 6 -16.53 -9.46 5.14
CA LYS A 6 -16.83 -8.37 4.22
C LYS A 6 -16.06 -7.08 4.58
N GLN A 7 -15.97 -6.75 5.87
CA GLN A 7 -15.20 -5.58 6.32
C GLN A 7 -13.68 -5.77 6.14
N MET A 8 -13.18 -6.99 6.33
CA MET A 8 -11.77 -7.32 6.11
C MET A 8 -11.39 -7.19 4.62
N GLU A 9 -12.26 -7.68 3.74
CA GLU A 9 -12.12 -7.59 2.28
C GLU A 9 -12.21 -6.13 1.78
N GLU A 10 -13.14 -5.33 2.31
CA GLU A 10 -13.24 -3.89 2.01
C GLU A 10 -11.96 -3.14 2.41
N GLY A 11 -11.44 -3.36 3.62
CA GLY A 11 -10.20 -2.74 4.07
C GLY A 11 -8.94 -3.22 3.34
N PHE A 12 -8.94 -4.45 2.81
CA PHE A 12 -7.89 -4.95 1.93
C PHE A 12 -7.91 -4.25 0.57
N ASN A 13 -9.08 -4.20 -0.06
CA ASN A 13 -9.27 -3.56 -1.36
C ASN A 13 -8.88 -2.08 -1.32
N GLU A 14 -9.20 -1.40 -0.22
CA GLU A 14 -8.81 0.00 -0.02
C GLU A 14 -7.28 0.18 0.04
N ARG A 15 -6.56 -0.66 0.81
CA ARG A 15 -5.08 -0.59 0.88
C ARG A 15 -4.41 -0.91 -0.45
N LEU A 16 -4.90 -1.92 -1.17
CA LEU A 16 -4.37 -2.26 -2.49
C LEU A 16 -4.55 -1.09 -3.45
N ALA A 17 -5.75 -0.48 -3.49
CA ALA A 17 -6.03 0.69 -4.31
C ALA A 17 -5.10 1.88 -3.97
N GLN A 18 -4.84 2.13 -2.69
CA GLN A 18 -3.89 3.16 -2.25
C GLN A 18 -2.47 2.91 -2.76
N MET A 19 -1.97 1.67 -2.64
CA MET A 19 -0.65 1.30 -3.18
C MET A 19 -0.58 1.45 -4.72
N GLU A 20 -1.65 1.10 -5.42
CA GLU A 20 -1.74 1.24 -6.87
C GLU A 20 -1.78 2.71 -7.31
N LEU A 21 -2.45 3.56 -6.53
CA LEU A 21 -2.49 5.00 -6.74
C LEU A 21 -1.11 5.61 -6.58
N VAL A 22 -0.40 5.31 -5.48
CA VAL A 22 0.99 5.76 -5.26
C VAL A 22 1.87 5.32 -6.43
N GLY A 23 1.78 4.05 -6.83
CA GLY A 23 2.53 3.54 -7.98
C GLY A 23 2.20 4.24 -9.29
N SER A 24 0.95 4.68 -9.48
CA SER A 24 0.52 5.41 -10.67
C SER A 24 1.04 6.85 -10.67
N LEU A 25 0.97 7.56 -9.55
CA LEU A 25 1.51 8.92 -9.41
C LEU A 25 3.02 8.96 -9.68
N GLN A 26 3.76 7.95 -9.20
CA GLN A 26 5.19 7.82 -9.46
C GLN A 26 5.50 7.55 -10.94
N ARG A 27 4.76 6.65 -11.61
CA ARG A 27 4.95 6.35 -13.04
C ARG A 27 4.60 7.52 -13.96
N LEU A 28 3.66 8.36 -13.53
CA LEU A 28 3.28 9.57 -14.23
C LEU A 28 4.23 10.75 -13.91
N GLU A 29 5.24 10.56 -13.07
CA GLU A 29 6.22 11.57 -12.66
C GLU A 29 5.59 12.82 -12.01
N VAL A 30 4.39 12.68 -11.44
CA VAL A 30 3.66 13.77 -10.75
C VAL A 30 3.64 13.60 -9.23
N SER A 31 4.33 12.58 -8.71
CA SER A 31 4.36 12.27 -7.27
C SER A 31 4.89 13.42 -6.41
N TYR A 32 5.71 14.32 -6.96
CA TYR A 32 6.27 15.47 -6.25
C TYR A 32 5.21 16.49 -5.78
N HIS A 33 4.02 16.47 -6.39
CA HIS A 33 2.90 17.29 -5.92
C HIS A 33 2.19 16.74 -4.68
N PHE A 34 2.45 15.46 -4.35
CA PHE A 34 1.69 14.70 -3.36
C PHE A 34 2.60 14.03 -2.32
N GLU A 35 3.81 14.56 -2.09
CA GLU A 35 4.82 13.90 -1.26
C GLU A 35 4.31 13.60 0.16
N LYS A 36 3.57 14.54 0.77
CA LYS A 36 3.03 14.39 2.13
C LYS A 36 1.91 13.36 2.18
N GLU A 37 1.01 13.37 1.19
CA GLU A 37 -0.08 12.42 1.07
C GLU A 37 0.46 11.00 0.86
N ILE A 38 1.50 10.87 0.02
CA ILE A 38 2.19 9.61 -0.22
C ILE A 38 2.86 9.13 1.09
N GLU A 39 3.56 9.99 1.82
CA GLU A 39 4.17 9.64 3.11
C GLU A 39 3.12 9.10 4.10
N VAL A 40 1.98 9.78 4.26
CA VAL A 40 0.88 9.34 5.15
C VAL A 40 0.34 7.97 4.75
N VAL A 41 0.11 7.75 3.44
CA VAL A 41 -0.38 6.47 2.93
C VAL A 41 0.63 5.36 3.17
N MET A 42 1.92 5.62 2.89
CA MET A 42 3.00 4.65 3.09
C MET A 42 3.13 4.29 4.57
N ASP A 43 3.11 5.27 5.46
CA ASP A 43 3.11 5.05 6.91
C ASP A 43 1.96 4.18 7.38
N SER A 44 0.74 4.42 6.87
CA SER A 44 -0.44 3.61 7.18
C SER A 44 -0.25 2.15 6.74
N ILE A 45 0.24 1.94 5.50
CA ILE A 45 0.47 0.60 4.94
C ILE A 45 1.55 -0.16 5.71
N PHE A 46 2.62 0.50 6.16
CA PHE A 46 3.74 -0.17 6.84
C PHE A 46 3.59 -0.29 8.36
N LYS A 47 2.79 0.57 8.99
CA LYS A 47 2.41 0.41 10.41
C LYS A 47 1.38 -0.69 10.60
N ASP A 48 0.60 -0.99 9.56
CA ASP A 48 -0.33 -2.11 9.57
C ASP A 48 0.41 -3.44 9.32
N ASN A 49 0.49 -4.28 10.36
CA ASN A 49 1.07 -5.62 10.29
C ASN A 49 0.15 -6.65 9.60
N LYS A 50 -0.90 -6.20 8.92
CA LYS A 50 -1.72 -7.12 8.13
C LYS A 50 -0.93 -7.74 6.98
N GLU A 51 -1.13 -9.04 6.83
CA GLU A 51 -0.57 -9.85 5.75
C GLU A 51 -1.12 -9.40 4.39
N CYS A 52 -0.30 -9.55 3.36
CA CYS A 52 -0.73 -9.36 1.99
C CYS A 52 -1.49 -10.61 1.52
N GLU A 53 -2.72 -10.44 1.02
CA GLU A 53 -3.59 -11.58 0.68
C GLU A 53 -3.19 -12.29 -0.61
N ASN A 54 -2.41 -11.64 -1.48
CA ASN A 54 -1.99 -12.23 -2.75
C ASN A 54 -0.61 -11.72 -3.21
N LEU A 55 -0.04 -12.41 -4.20
CA LEU A 55 1.30 -12.10 -4.74
C LEU A 55 1.41 -10.66 -5.27
N HIS A 56 0.35 -10.14 -5.90
CA HIS A 56 0.32 -8.78 -6.44
C HIS A 56 0.49 -7.74 -5.33
N SER A 57 -0.33 -7.82 -4.28
CA SER A 57 -0.26 -6.94 -3.12
C SER A 57 1.07 -7.04 -2.38
N ALA A 58 1.63 -8.25 -2.24
CA ALA A 58 2.93 -8.47 -1.61
C ALA A 58 4.08 -7.84 -2.43
N ALA A 59 4.11 -8.10 -3.73
CA ALA A 59 5.14 -7.55 -4.62
C ALA A 59 5.07 -6.02 -4.68
N LEU A 60 3.85 -5.46 -4.71
CA LEU A 60 3.62 -4.03 -4.72
C LEU A 60 4.09 -3.37 -3.42
N ARG A 61 3.73 -3.95 -2.27
CA ARG A 61 4.18 -3.51 -0.95
C ARG A 61 5.70 -3.53 -0.84
N PHE A 62 6.35 -4.64 -1.24
CA PHE A 62 7.81 -4.77 -1.22
C PHE A 62 8.50 -3.71 -2.07
N ARG A 63 8.04 -3.50 -3.31
CA ARG A 63 8.58 -2.48 -4.22
C ARG A 63 8.48 -1.09 -3.60
N LEU A 64 7.30 -0.75 -3.07
CA LEU A 64 7.02 0.54 -2.44
C LEU A 64 7.85 0.74 -1.15
N SER A 65 8.05 -0.30 -0.33
CA SER A 65 8.93 -0.22 0.85
C SER A 65 10.33 0.23 0.48
N ARG A 66 10.92 -0.44 -0.51
CA ARG A 66 12.31 -0.18 -0.93
C ARG A 66 12.48 1.20 -1.54
N GLN A 67 11.48 1.69 -2.27
CA GLN A 67 11.52 3.03 -2.86
C GLN A 67 11.51 4.14 -1.81
N HIS A 68 10.80 3.93 -0.70
CA HIS A 68 10.60 4.93 0.36
C HIS A 68 11.45 4.68 1.61
N GLY A 69 12.37 3.71 1.58
CA GLY A 69 13.30 3.43 2.68
C GLY A 69 12.71 2.66 3.86
N TYR A 70 11.50 2.10 3.73
CA TYR A 70 10.93 1.24 4.77
C TYR A 70 11.59 -0.13 4.78
N ARG A 71 11.78 -0.69 5.98
CA ARG A 71 12.32 -2.04 6.15
C ARG A 71 11.30 -3.07 5.64
N ALA A 72 11.65 -3.76 4.58
CA ALA A 72 10.96 -4.98 4.14
C ALA A 72 11.82 -6.20 4.47
N SER A 73 11.22 -7.29 4.94
CA SER A 73 11.90 -8.58 4.94
C SER A 73 12.03 -9.07 3.49
N PRO A 74 13.20 -9.63 3.09
CA PRO A 74 13.36 -10.29 1.80
C PRO A 74 12.36 -11.42 1.57
#